data_AF-A0A7V9G664-F1
#
_entry.id   AF-A0A7V9G664-F1
#
_cell.length_a   1.000
_cell.length_b   1.000
_cell.length_c   1.000
_cell.angle_alpha   90.00
_cell.angle_beta   90.00
_cell.angle_gamma   90.00
#
_symmetry.space_group_name_H-M   'P 1'
#
loop_
_entity.id
_entity.type
_entity.pdbx_description
1 polymer ?
#
loop_
_entity_poly.entity_id
_entity_poly.type
_entity_poly.pdbx_seq_one_letter_code
_entity_poly.pdbx_strand_id
1 'polypeptide(L)'
;MTELKELLRQVKRIELRTERLVSSLAAGRYRSAFRGQGMEFDEVREYAAGDDVRTIDWNVTARAGRPYVKVFREERELTTMLLVDVSASMRFGAIPGMSPRVKLALAAEAAAVVGVTALRNHDRLGLVLFSDRTELHLPARKGRGHAMRLVREVLAAPQLAGASR
;
A
#
# COMPACT_ATOMS: atom_id res chain seq x y z
N MET A 1 -6.55 -28.23 -11.64
CA MET A 1 -7.54 -27.71 -10.67
C MET A 1 -6.99 -27.56 -9.25
N THR A 2 -6.11 -28.45 -8.79
CA THR A 2 -5.52 -28.42 -7.43
C THR A 2 -4.54 -27.25 -7.22
N GLU A 3 -3.70 -26.96 -8.21
CA GLU A 3 -2.67 -25.92 -8.15
C GLU A 3 -3.24 -24.49 -8.01
N LEU A 4 -4.29 -24.16 -8.76
CA LEU A 4 -5.01 -22.89 -8.62
C LEU A 4 -5.65 -22.74 -7.23
N LYS A 5 -6.22 -23.82 -6.68
CA LYS A 5 -6.81 -23.80 -5.33
C LYS A 5 -5.75 -23.57 -4.26
N GLU A 6 -4.56 -24.15 -4.42
CA GLU A 6 -3.43 -23.95 -3.50
C GLU A 6 -2.89 -22.52 -3.56
N LEU A 7 -2.72 -21.96 -4.76
CA LEU A 7 -2.33 -20.56 -4.95
C LEU A 7 -3.32 -19.61 -4.27
N LEU A 8 -4.63 -19.82 -4.47
CA LEU A 8 -5.67 -19.00 -3.83
C LEU A 8 -5.66 -19.13 -2.30
N ARG A 9 -5.44 -20.34 -1.76
CA ARG A 9 -5.27 -20.52 -0.30
C ARG A 9 -4.03 -19.79 0.21
N GLN A 10 -2.94 -19.80 -0.54
CA GLN A 10 -1.71 -19.12 -0.16
C GLN A 10 -1.90 -17.60 -0.16
N VAL A 11 -2.52 -17.03 -1.20
CA VAL A 11 -2.89 -15.60 -1.25
C VAL A 11 -3.76 -15.23 -0.05
N LYS A 12 -4.81 -16.00 0.24
CA LYS A 12 -5.70 -15.78 1.40
C LYS A 12 -4.94 -15.82 2.74
N ARG A 13 -3.99 -16.75 2.88
CA ARG A 13 -3.15 -16.87 4.09
C ARG A 13 -2.25 -15.65 4.26
N ILE A 14 -1.63 -15.19 3.18
CA ILE A 14 -0.78 -14.00 3.18
C ILE A 14 -1.62 -12.77 3.54
N GLU A 15 -2.76 -12.59 2.91
CA GLU A 15 -3.72 -11.51 3.18
C GLU A 15 -4.10 -11.43 4.67
N LEU A 16 -4.54 -12.54 5.27
CA LEU A 16 -4.93 -12.59 6.69
C LEU A 16 -3.76 -12.30 7.65
N ARG A 17 -2.57 -12.82 7.35
CA ARG A 17 -1.36 -12.55 8.15
C ARG A 17 -0.97 -11.09 8.08
N THR A 18 -1.01 -10.54 6.88
CA THR A 18 -0.68 -9.14 6.62
C THR A 18 -1.66 -8.19 7.31
N GLU A 19 -2.97 -8.43 7.23
CA GLU A 19 -3.97 -7.60 7.91
C GLU A 19 -3.72 -7.53 9.43
N ARG A 20 -3.37 -8.67 10.05
CA ARG A 20 -2.99 -8.74 11.46
C ARG A 20 -1.71 -7.97 11.75
N LEU A 21 -0.66 -8.14 10.94
CA LEU A 21 0.61 -7.44 11.09
C LEU A 21 0.45 -5.93 10.98
N VAL A 22 -0.20 -5.43 9.92
CA VAL A 22 -0.43 -4.00 9.71
C VAL A 22 -1.32 -3.42 10.82
N SER A 23 -2.32 -4.17 11.31
CA SER A 23 -3.12 -3.77 12.49
C SER A 23 -2.25 -3.58 13.74
N SER A 24 -1.40 -4.57 14.05
CA SER A 24 -0.52 -4.52 15.22
C SER A 24 0.51 -3.40 15.16
N LEU A 25 1.07 -3.12 13.98
CA LEU A 25 2.01 -2.03 13.76
C LEU A 25 1.31 -0.66 13.85
N ALA A 26 0.07 -0.58 13.39
CA ALA A 26 -0.71 0.66 13.42
C ALA A 26 -1.10 1.08 14.85
N ALA A 27 -1.36 0.12 15.73
CA ALA A 27 -1.80 0.35 17.11
C ALA A 27 -0.78 1.10 18.00
N GLY A 28 0.50 1.17 17.62
CA GLY A 28 1.54 1.78 18.45
C GLY A 28 2.36 2.91 17.84
N ARG A 29 2.42 3.07 16.50
CA ARG A 29 3.41 3.96 15.86
C ARG A 29 2.89 4.85 14.73
N TYR A 30 1.64 4.71 14.30
CA TYR A 30 1.20 5.28 13.02
C TYR A 30 0.49 6.65 13.11
N ARG A 31 0.22 7.16 14.32
CA ARG A 31 -0.36 8.52 14.46
C ARG A 31 0.61 9.65 14.09
N SER A 32 1.91 9.40 13.90
CA SER A 32 2.91 10.47 13.69
C SER A 32 3.73 10.42 12.39
N ALA A 33 3.78 9.30 11.65
CA ALA A 33 4.82 9.14 10.61
C ALA A 33 4.41 9.42 9.15
N PHE A 34 3.12 9.59 8.84
CA PHE A 34 2.67 9.92 7.48
C PHE A 34 1.55 10.96 7.53
N ARG A 35 1.92 12.22 7.35
CA ARG A 35 0.99 13.31 7.05
C ARG A 35 0.92 13.40 5.53
N GLY A 36 -0.20 12.93 4.96
CA GLY A 36 -0.55 13.06 3.54
C GLY A 36 -0.86 14.52 3.17
N GLN A 37 -1.24 14.77 1.91
CA GLN A 37 -1.26 16.08 1.23
C GLN A 37 -2.37 16.33 0.12
N GLY A 38 -3.42 17.14 0.38
CA GLY A 38 -4.67 17.55 -0.35
C GLY A 38 -5.89 18.01 0.55
N MET A 39 -6.50 19.20 0.40
CA MET A 39 -7.38 19.83 1.43
C MET A 39 -8.71 19.12 1.83
N GLU A 40 -8.75 18.32 2.90
CA GLU A 40 -9.95 17.95 3.68
C GLU A 40 -10.14 18.93 4.86
N PHE A 41 -11.38 19.31 5.18
CA PHE A 41 -11.67 20.12 6.38
C PHE A 41 -11.28 19.34 7.64
N ASP A 42 -10.34 19.86 8.42
CA ASP A 42 -9.81 19.22 9.65
C ASP A 42 -10.61 19.73 10.87
N GLU A 43 -10.57 21.04 11.09
CA GLU A 43 -11.21 21.70 12.22
C GLU A 43 -11.37 23.20 11.97
N VAL A 44 -12.15 23.85 12.84
CA VAL A 44 -12.20 25.32 12.91
C VAL A 44 -11.43 25.77 14.15
N ARG A 45 -10.48 26.68 13.98
CA ARG A 45 -9.76 27.28 15.11
C ARG A 45 -9.87 28.81 15.11
N GLU A 46 -9.65 29.41 16.27
CA GLU A 46 -9.58 30.88 16.39
C GLU A 46 -8.43 31.41 15.52
N TYR A 47 -8.69 32.52 14.84
CA TYR A 47 -7.73 33.21 13.97
C TYR A 47 -6.52 33.68 14.77
N ALA A 48 -5.34 33.49 14.20
CA ALA A 48 -4.09 34.05 14.69
C ALA A 48 -3.51 35.01 13.66
N ALA A 49 -2.77 36.03 14.12
CA ALA A 49 -2.08 36.95 13.24
C ALA A 49 -1.09 36.17 12.35
N GLY A 50 -1.29 36.24 11.02
CA GLY A 50 -0.53 35.49 10.03
C GLY A 50 -1.36 34.47 9.24
N ASP A 51 -2.60 34.19 9.66
CA ASP A 51 -3.52 33.33 8.92
C ASP A 51 -4.08 34.03 7.68
N ASP A 52 -4.35 33.27 6.61
CA ASP A 52 -4.99 33.81 5.41
C ASP A 52 -6.47 34.13 5.70
N VAL A 53 -6.82 35.42 5.64
CA VAL A 53 -8.18 35.95 5.85
C VAL A 53 -9.22 35.30 4.95
N ARG A 54 -8.82 34.76 3.78
CA ARG A 54 -9.73 34.04 2.88
C ARG A 54 -10.24 32.71 3.45
N THR A 55 -9.54 32.16 4.43
CA THR A 55 -9.92 30.89 5.09
C THR A 55 -10.88 31.09 6.24
N ILE A 56 -11.29 32.34 6.55
CA ILE A 56 -12.23 32.65 7.64
C ILE A 56 -13.59 31.98 7.40
N ASP A 57 -14.06 31.25 8.42
CA ASP A 57 -15.45 30.80 8.49
C ASP A 57 -16.32 31.90 9.10
N TRP A 58 -17.00 32.65 8.24
CA TRP A 58 -17.87 33.74 8.67
C TRP A 58 -19.09 33.29 9.49
N ASN A 59 -19.55 32.04 9.32
CA ASN A 59 -20.72 31.52 10.04
C ASN A 59 -20.36 31.18 11.50
N VAL A 60 -19.20 30.53 11.70
CA VAL A 60 -18.67 30.28 13.05
C VAL A 60 -18.26 31.58 13.72
N THR A 61 -17.59 32.47 12.98
CA THR A 61 -17.18 33.80 13.46
C THR A 61 -18.36 34.63 13.95
N ALA A 62 -19.47 34.65 13.20
CA ALA A 62 -20.68 35.38 13.58
C ALA A 62 -21.33 34.85 14.86
N ARG A 63 -21.23 33.54 15.15
CA ARG A 63 -21.80 32.93 16.36
C ARG A 63 -20.88 33.06 17.58
N ALA A 64 -19.57 32.97 17.38
CA ALA A 64 -18.58 32.99 18.44
C ALA A 64 -18.17 34.43 18.86
N GLY A 65 -18.42 35.43 18.01
CA GLY A 65 -18.03 36.82 18.25
C GLY A 65 -16.53 37.09 18.11
N ARG A 66 -15.76 36.11 17.62
CA ARG A 66 -14.31 36.15 17.40
C ARG A 66 -14.00 35.52 16.05
N PRO A 67 -12.94 35.93 15.32
CA PRO A 67 -12.65 35.37 14.00
C PRO A 67 -12.15 33.92 14.09
N TYR A 68 -12.66 33.06 13.23
CA TYR A 68 -12.31 31.64 13.13
C TYR A 68 -11.91 31.28 11.70
N VAL A 69 -10.88 30.44 11.54
CA VAL A 69 -10.38 29.97 10.24
C VAL A 69 -10.63 28.48 10.06
N LYS A 70 -10.93 28.08 8.82
CA LYS A 70 -10.99 26.67 8.41
C LYS A 70 -9.57 26.15 8.23
N VAL A 71 -9.22 25.13 9.01
CA VAL A 71 -7.98 24.39 8.82
C VAL A 71 -8.27 23.26 7.84
N PHE A 72 -7.55 23.23 6.72
CA PHE A 72 -7.64 22.14 5.76
C PHE A 72 -6.44 21.23 5.94
N ARG A 73 -6.69 19.95 6.26
CA ARG A 73 -5.69 18.90 6.29
C ARG A 73 -5.42 18.42 4.89
N GLU A 74 -4.17 18.19 4.58
CA GLU A 74 -3.75 17.78 3.25
C GLU A 74 -3.84 16.20 3.21
N GLU A 75 -4.53 15.57 2.24
CA GLU A 75 -4.69 14.16 1.84
C GLU A 75 -4.13 13.91 0.42
N ARG A 76 -3.02 13.16 0.31
CA ARG A 76 -2.34 12.85 -0.97
C ARG A 76 -2.53 11.37 -1.19
N GLU A 77 -3.00 11.03 -2.39
CA GLU A 77 -2.87 9.66 -2.87
C GLU A 77 -1.40 9.39 -3.20
N LEU A 78 -0.75 8.53 -2.41
CA LEU A 78 0.55 8.01 -2.77
C LEU A 78 0.38 7.00 -3.91
N THR A 79 1.29 7.02 -4.88
CA THR A 79 1.34 6.01 -5.94
C THR A 79 2.60 5.18 -5.74
N THR A 80 2.43 3.93 -5.32
CA THR A 80 3.52 2.99 -5.05
C THR A 80 3.70 2.03 -6.21
N MET A 81 4.93 1.88 -6.72
CA MET A 81 5.28 0.88 -7.73
C MET A 81 6.18 -0.18 -7.12
N LEU A 82 5.76 -1.44 -7.13
CA LEU A 82 6.57 -2.56 -6.69
C LEU A 82 7.41 -3.08 -7.84
N LEU A 83 8.73 -3.13 -7.69
CA LEU A 83 9.62 -3.77 -8.64
C LEU A 83 10.12 -5.06 -7.99
N VAL A 84 9.79 -6.21 -8.58
CA VAL A 84 10.11 -7.52 -8.02
C VAL A 84 10.96 -8.31 -9.01
N ASP A 85 12.16 -8.67 -8.57
CA ASP A 85 13.05 -9.60 -9.28
C ASP A 85 12.40 -10.99 -9.28
N VAL A 86 12.28 -11.59 -10.47
CA VAL A 86 11.76 -12.94 -10.69
C VAL A 86 12.75 -13.83 -11.45
N SER A 87 14.01 -13.41 -11.54
CA SER A 87 15.13 -14.14 -12.15
C SER A 87 15.36 -15.50 -11.49
N ALA A 88 16.16 -16.35 -12.14
CA ALA A 88 16.51 -17.68 -11.62
C ALA A 88 17.12 -17.64 -10.21
N SER A 89 17.78 -16.54 -9.83
CA SER A 89 18.36 -16.34 -8.49
C SER A 89 17.33 -16.34 -7.36
N MET A 90 16.07 -16.02 -7.70
CA MET A 90 14.93 -15.99 -6.78
C MET A 90 14.29 -17.37 -6.59
N ARG A 91 14.68 -18.37 -7.40
CA ARG A 91 14.20 -19.76 -7.35
C ARG A 91 15.08 -20.69 -6.52
N PHE A 92 16.31 -20.27 -6.19
CA PHE A 92 17.29 -21.12 -5.53
C PHE A 92 17.57 -20.70 -4.08
N GLY A 93 17.64 -21.70 -3.19
CA GLY A 93 17.95 -21.57 -1.77
C GLY A 93 16.72 -21.36 -0.88
N ALA A 94 16.61 -22.15 0.19
CA ALA A 94 15.95 -21.69 1.41
C ALA A 94 16.83 -20.61 2.04
N ILE A 95 16.24 -19.54 2.56
CA ILE A 95 17.00 -18.54 3.31
C ILE A 95 17.55 -19.24 4.57
N PRO A 96 18.88 -19.36 4.76
CA PRO A 96 19.44 -20.05 5.92
C PRO A 96 18.89 -19.43 7.22
N GLY A 97 18.39 -20.26 8.14
CA GLY A 97 17.77 -19.80 9.39
C GLY A 97 16.29 -19.39 9.30
N MET A 98 15.67 -19.47 8.12
CA MET A 98 14.23 -19.28 7.92
C MET A 98 13.61 -20.60 7.41
N SER A 99 12.33 -20.84 7.71
CA SER A 99 11.50 -21.94 7.15
C SER A 99 11.80 -22.18 5.66
N PRO A 100 11.60 -23.39 5.08
CA PRO A 100 11.89 -23.72 3.66
C PRO A 100 11.03 -22.92 2.67
N ARG A 101 11.22 -21.61 2.67
CA ARG A 101 10.55 -20.61 1.89
C ARG A 101 11.57 -20.09 0.90
N VAL A 102 11.19 -20.21 -0.36
CA VAL A 102 11.93 -19.65 -1.47
C VAL A 102 11.83 -18.12 -1.38
N LYS A 103 12.88 -17.39 -1.77
CA LYS A 103 12.96 -15.92 -1.75
C LYS A 103 11.73 -15.25 -2.38
N LEU A 104 11.18 -15.87 -3.43
CA LEU A 104 9.97 -15.39 -4.08
C LEU A 104 8.72 -15.41 -3.19
N ALA A 105 8.55 -16.42 -2.34
CA ALA A 105 7.43 -16.47 -1.41
C ALA A 105 7.53 -15.32 -0.39
N LEU A 106 8.75 -14.97 0.03
CA LEU A 106 8.99 -13.82 0.89
C LEU A 106 8.72 -12.50 0.15
N ALA A 107 9.13 -12.38 -1.12
CA ALA A 107 8.82 -11.21 -1.95
C ALA A 107 7.29 -11.01 -2.10
N ALA A 108 6.52 -12.09 -2.28
CA ALA A 108 5.06 -12.03 -2.31
C ALA A 108 4.44 -11.59 -0.98
N GLU A 109 4.98 -12.06 0.16
CA GLU A 109 4.56 -11.61 1.48
C GLU A 109 4.86 -10.12 1.69
N ALA A 110 6.05 -9.66 1.30
CA ALA A 110 6.42 -8.24 1.36
C ALA A 110 5.51 -7.38 0.46
N ALA A 111 5.26 -7.82 -0.78
CA ALA A 111 4.34 -7.16 -1.70
C ALA A 111 2.92 -7.07 -1.13
N ALA A 112 2.46 -8.10 -0.42
CA ALA A 112 1.17 -8.09 0.25
C ALA A 112 1.14 -7.09 1.41
N VAL A 113 2.20 -7.01 2.23
CA VAL A 113 2.31 -6.01 3.31
C VAL A 113 2.22 -4.60 2.79
N VAL A 114 2.99 -4.28 1.75
CA VAL A 114 2.90 -2.98 1.09
C VAL A 114 1.49 -2.77 0.51
N GLY A 115 0.92 -3.79 -0.13
CA GLY A 115 -0.39 -3.65 -0.76
C GLY A 115 -1.54 -3.46 0.21
N VAL A 116 -1.57 -4.16 1.35
CA VAL A 116 -2.58 -3.94 2.40
C VAL A 116 -2.41 -2.57 3.06
N THR A 117 -1.17 -2.09 3.20
CA THR A 117 -0.91 -0.74 3.70
C THR A 117 -1.44 0.32 2.73
N ALA A 118 -1.12 0.17 1.44
CA ALA A 118 -1.64 1.04 0.39
C ALA A 118 -3.18 1.02 0.33
N LEU A 119 -3.81 -0.15 0.52
CA LEU A 119 -5.27 -0.25 0.58
C LEU A 119 -5.87 0.52 1.76
N ARG A 120 -5.25 0.47 2.94
CA ARG A 120 -5.72 1.21 4.12
C ARG A 120 -5.58 2.71 3.96
N ASN A 121 -4.54 3.15 3.27
CA ASN A 121 -4.29 4.56 3.00
C ASN A 121 -5.00 5.05 1.72
N HIS A 122 -5.82 4.20 1.08
CA HIS A 122 -6.48 4.51 -0.19
C HIS A 122 -5.52 4.92 -1.33
N ASP A 123 -4.29 4.41 -1.29
CA ASP A 123 -3.22 4.67 -2.24
C ASP A 123 -3.34 3.81 -3.51
N ARG A 124 -2.64 4.23 -4.57
CA ARG A 124 -2.48 3.44 -5.81
C ARG A 124 -1.28 2.52 -5.69
N LEU A 125 -1.43 1.27 -6.14
CA LEU A 125 -0.36 0.27 -6.13
C LEU A 125 -0.18 -0.33 -7.52
N GLY A 126 1.05 -0.34 -8.04
CA GLY A 126 1.44 -0.98 -9.30
C GLY A 126 2.52 -2.04 -9.08
N LEU A 127 2.80 -2.82 -10.13
CA LEU A 127 3.79 -3.91 -10.09
C LEU A 127 4.55 -4.03 -11.42
N VAL A 128 5.85 -4.21 -11.31
CA VAL A 128 6.73 -4.64 -12.39
C VAL A 128 7.44 -5.91 -11.94
N LEU A 129 7.27 -7.00 -12.68
CA LEU A 129 8.09 -8.20 -12.54
C LEU A 129 9.21 -8.13 -13.57
N PHE A 130 10.45 -8.31 -13.14
CA PHE A 130 11.60 -8.20 -14.02
C PHE A 130 12.64 -9.31 -13.78
N SER A 131 13.38 -9.61 -14.83
CA SER A 131 14.50 -10.55 -14.89
C SER A 131 15.64 -9.85 -15.66
N ASP A 132 16.16 -10.45 -16.72
CA ASP A 132 16.95 -9.78 -17.77
C ASP A 132 16.10 -8.81 -18.62
N ARG A 133 14.77 -8.91 -18.51
CA ARG A 133 13.80 -8.05 -19.19
C ARG A 133 12.58 -7.78 -18.31
N THR A 134 11.68 -6.92 -18.77
CA THR A 134 10.37 -6.75 -18.14
C THR A 134 9.47 -7.93 -18.50
N GLU A 135 9.08 -8.74 -17.52
CA GLU A 135 8.20 -9.91 -17.72
C GLU A 135 6.72 -9.55 -17.57
N LEU A 136 6.41 -8.61 -16.68
CA LEU A 136 5.04 -8.12 -16.48
C LEU A 136 5.06 -6.68 -15.97
N HIS A 137 4.17 -5.85 -16.51
CA HIS A 137 3.89 -4.51 -16.00
C HIS A 137 2.39 -4.35 -15.75
N LEU A 138 2.03 -4.05 -14.50
CA LEU A 138 0.70 -3.69 -14.08
C LEU A 138 0.71 -2.23 -13.60
N PRO A 139 -0.02 -1.33 -14.27
CA PRO A 139 -0.06 0.08 -13.88
C PRO A 139 -0.72 0.23 -12.51
N ALA A 140 -0.33 1.28 -11.79
CA ALA A 140 -0.82 1.50 -10.45
C ALA A 140 -2.32 1.79 -10.42
N ARG A 141 -3.09 0.99 -9.67
CA ARG A 141 -4.53 1.17 -9.49
C ARG A 141 -4.91 0.99 -8.02
N LYS A 142 -6.10 1.46 -7.67
CA LYS A 142 -6.71 1.25 -6.37
C LYS A 142 -7.50 -0.06 -6.32
N GLY A 143 -7.83 -0.47 -5.10
CA GLY A 143 -8.84 -1.48 -4.83
C GLY A 143 -8.27 -2.85 -4.46
N ARG A 144 -8.98 -3.53 -3.56
CA ARG A 144 -8.53 -4.79 -2.95
C ARG A 144 -8.25 -5.88 -4.00
N GLY A 145 -9.12 -6.00 -5.00
CA GLY A 145 -8.94 -6.95 -6.08
C GLY A 145 -7.66 -6.71 -6.89
N HIS A 146 -7.27 -5.45 -7.08
CA HIS A 146 -6.01 -5.11 -7.75
C HIS A 146 -4.81 -5.48 -6.87
N ALA A 147 -4.79 -5.07 -5.61
CA ALA A 147 -3.69 -5.42 -4.70
C ALA A 147 -3.50 -6.93 -4.54
N MET A 148 -4.59 -7.70 -4.43
CA MET A 148 -4.50 -9.17 -4.34
C MET A 148 -4.10 -9.83 -5.67
N ARG A 149 -4.44 -9.21 -6.81
CA ARG A 149 -3.90 -9.63 -8.10
C ARG A 149 -2.38 -9.50 -8.12
N LEU A 150 -1.82 -8.38 -7.65
CA LEU A 150 -0.37 -8.17 -7.62
C LEU A 150 0.36 -9.24 -6.81
N VAL A 151 -0.15 -9.56 -5.61
CA VAL A 151 0.39 -10.66 -4.77
C VAL A 151 0.35 -12.00 -5.51
N ARG A 152 -0.75 -12.29 -6.20
CA ARG A 152 -0.91 -13.52 -6.98
C ARG A 152 0.10 -13.58 -8.14
N GLU A 153 0.31 -12.48 -8.87
CA GLU A 153 1.29 -12.46 -9.97
C GLU A 153 2.72 -12.70 -9.46
N VAL A 154 3.09 -12.13 -8.30
CA VAL A 154 4.41 -12.40 -7.69
C VAL A 154 4.56 -13.87 -7.30
N LEU A 155 3.51 -14.48 -6.72
CA LEU A 155 3.53 -15.92 -6.39
C LEU A 155 3.56 -16.83 -7.63
N ALA A 156 2.90 -16.41 -8.72
CA ALA A 156 2.82 -17.15 -9.97
C ALA A 156 4.00 -16.89 -10.93
N ALA A 157 4.89 -15.96 -10.59
CA ALA A 157 6.09 -15.63 -11.37
C ALA A 157 6.98 -16.83 -11.77
N PRO A 158 7.08 -17.95 -11.02
CA PRO A 158 7.85 -19.11 -11.47
C PRO A 158 7.29 -19.74 -12.76
N GLN A 159 5.97 -19.65 -12.97
CA GLN A 159 5.31 -20.19 -14.17
C GLN A 159 5.50 -19.28 -15.39
N LEU A 160 5.64 -17.96 -15.18
CA LEU A 160 5.79 -16.96 -16.25
C LEU A 160 7.14 -17.05 -16.97
N ALA A 161 8.25 -17.20 -16.25
CA ALA A 161 9.58 -17.24 -16.88
C ALA A 161 9.90 -18.56 -17.62
N GLY A 162 9.00 -19.56 -17.56
CA GLY A 162 9.14 -20.82 -18.30
C GLY A 162 8.40 -20.84 -19.65
N ALA A 163 7.50 -19.89 -19.90
CA ALA A 163 6.59 -19.91 -21.06
C ALA A 163 7.14 -19.18 -22.31
N SER A 164 8.37 -18.68 -22.25
CA SER A 164 9.00 -17.91 -23.33
C SER A 164 10.32 -18.54 -23.81
N ARG A 165 10.36 -19.88 -23.87
CA ARG A 165 11.37 -20.63 -24.61
C ARG A 165 10.73 -21.37 -25.77
#